data_AF-T1A8N5-F1
#
_entry.id   AF-T1A8N5-F1
#
_cell.length_a   1.000
_cell.length_b   1.000
_cell.length_c   1.000
_cell.angle_alpha   90.00
_cell.angle_beta   90.00
_cell.angle_gamma   90.00
#
_symmetry.space_group_name_H-M   'P 1'
#
loop_
_entity.id
_entity.type
_entity.pdbx_description
1 polymer ?
#
loop_
_entity_poly.entity_id
_entity_poly.type
_entity_poly.pdbx_seq_one_letter_code
_entity_poly.pdbx_strand_id
1 'polypeptide(L)'
;MRCLLDTTAPVLVWNTQQIGHLKEEDGFDVVMLNSGMAGMPELTAALTRTGREFSIVTSRFDDSHGRDKLATAIRAAGLRHRLRTARVGLVGHPFEGMTDLMFDQVSMRQSIGPVVWPVEPETIAVRFGEISQSDVDQLVASERARYRVDMDPALFERSVRLALALEAVAREQQLDAFSAFDQVWLTDPRVGVIPSYGTGRLCEVGIATAPEGDAATAIAQLTLQELAGQATTLENYVIDFDNNAVMFSHDGHGNPA
;
A
#
# COMPACT_ATOMS: atom_id res chain seq x y z
N MET A 1 20.26 15.12 -22.61
CA MET A 1 19.28 15.87 -21.79
C MET A 1 17.83 15.72 -22.22
N ARG A 2 17.45 15.88 -23.51
CA ARG A 2 16.04 15.80 -23.95
C ARG A 2 15.27 14.57 -23.43
N CYS A 3 15.84 13.37 -23.56
CA CYS A 3 15.27 12.15 -22.98
C CYS A 3 15.02 12.21 -21.46
N LEU A 4 15.91 12.86 -20.69
CA LEU A 4 15.78 13.00 -19.24
C LEU A 4 14.77 14.07 -18.81
N LEU A 5 14.43 15.00 -19.71
CA LEU A 5 13.39 16.02 -19.49
C LEU A 5 12.00 15.48 -19.81
N ASP A 6 11.89 14.66 -20.86
CA ASP A 6 10.60 14.15 -21.32
C ASP A 6 10.11 12.93 -20.52
N THR A 7 10.99 12.28 -19.75
CA THR A 7 10.62 11.10 -18.95
C THR A 7 9.90 11.45 -17.65
N THR A 8 8.87 10.69 -17.32
CA THR A 8 8.18 10.74 -16.03
C THR A 8 8.75 9.75 -15.01
N ALA A 9 9.63 8.84 -15.45
CA ALA A 9 10.24 7.81 -14.60
C ALA A 9 11.34 8.40 -13.69
N PRO A 10 11.44 7.98 -12.42
CA PRO A 10 12.53 8.39 -11.55
C PRO A 10 13.92 8.15 -12.16
N VAL A 11 14.85 9.07 -11.93
CA VAL A 11 16.21 8.97 -12.46
C VAL A 11 17.14 8.47 -11.36
N LEU A 12 17.85 7.39 -11.61
CA LEU A 12 18.90 6.85 -10.76
C LEU A 12 20.24 6.93 -11.50
N VAL A 13 21.19 7.65 -10.93
CA VAL A 13 22.56 7.72 -11.46
C VAL A 13 23.44 6.77 -10.65
N TRP A 14 23.95 5.73 -11.29
CA TRP A 14 24.92 4.83 -10.68
C TRP A 14 26.34 5.26 -11.06
N ASN A 15 27.01 5.92 -10.12
CA ASN A 15 28.42 6.26 -10.24
C ASN A 15 29.26 5.02 -9.93
N THR A 16 29.73 4.35 -10.97
CA THR A 16 30.48 3.09 -10.84
C THR A 16 31.67 3.04 -11.79
N GLN A 17 32.55 2.09 -11.55
CA GLN A 17 33.71 1.79 -12.37
C GLN A 17 34.05 0.30 -12.28
N GLN A 18 34.79 -0.21 -13.26
CA GLN A 18 35.15 -1.62 -13.33
C GLN A 18 36.28 -1.98 -12.37
N ILE A 19 37.31 -1.14 -12.29
CA ILE A 19 38.44 -1.39 -11.41
C ILE A 19 38.11 -0.98 -9.96
N GLY A 20 38.50 -1.80 -9.00
CA GLY A 20 38.39 -1.46 -7.58
C GLY A 20 39.52 -0.58 -7.04
N HIS A 21 40.64 -0.51 -7.77
CA HIS A 21 41.86 0.17 -7.37
C HIS A 21 42.65 0.56 -8.63
N LEU A 22 43.17 1.79 -8.66
CA LEU A 22 44.11 2.29 -9.67
C LEU A 22 45.53 2.18 -9.09
N LYS A 23 46.39 1.40 -9.72
CA LYS A 23 47.77 1.13 -9.28
C LYS A 23 48.75 2.15 -9.86
N GLU A 24 49.93 2.25 -9.27
CA GLU A 24 51.00 3.12 -9.78
C GLU A 24 51.52 2.69 -11.16
N GLU A 25 51.52 1.39 -11.46
CA GLU A 25 51.92 0.86 -12.76
C GLU A 25 50.85 1.02 -13.86
N ASP A 26 49.63 1.43 -13.51
CA ASP A 26 48.54 1.55 -14.48
C ASP A 26 48.76 2.74 -15.41
N GLY A 27 48.79 2.46 -16.71
CA GLY A 27 48.98 3.47 -17.75
C GLY A 27 47.72 4.27 -18.08
N PHE A 28 47.89 5.26 -18.95
CA PHE A 28 46.81 6.15 -19.40
C PHE A 28 45.58 5.42 -19.96
N ASP A 29 45.78 4.28 -20.64
CA ASP A 29 44.69 3.49 -21.21
C ASP A 29 43.73 2.97 -20.13
N VAL A 30 44.24 2.56 -18.97
CA VAL A 30 43.42 2.08 -17.84
C VAL A 30 42.57 3.23 -17.28
N VAL A 31 43.17 4.42 -17.16
CA VAL A 31 42.47 5.63 -16.72
C VAL A 31 41.36 6.01 -17.69
N MET A 32 41.63 6.01 -19.00
CA MET A 32 40.65 6.37 -20.02
C MET A 32 39.50 5.36 -20.13
N LEU A 33 39.77 4.07 -19.92
CA LEU A 33 38.72 3.04 -19.88
C LEU A 33 37.82 3.16 -18.63
N ASN A 34 38.31 3.78 -17.55
CA ASN A 34 37.58 3.95 -16.28
C ASN A 34 37.20 5.41 -15.99
N SER A 35 37.17 6.28 -17.00
CA SER A 35 36.93 7.72 -16.83
C SER A 35 35.46 8.10 -16.58
N GLY A 36 34.60 7.14 -16.21
CA GLY A 36 33.16 7.37 -16.00
C GLY A 36 32.87 8.45 -14.94
N MET A 37 33.72 8.55 -13.92
CA MET A 37 33.62 9.58 -12.89
C MET A 37 33.71 11.01 -13.47
N ALA A 38 34.48 11.23 -14.53
CA ALA A 38 34.64 12.56 -15.13
C ALA A 38 33.31 13.12 -15.67
N GLY A 39 32.43 12.27 -16.20
CA GLY A 39 31.11 12.70 -16.71
C GLY A 39 30.06 12.92 -15.61
N MET A 40 30.33 12.54 -14.37
CA MET A 40 29.36 12.60 -13.28
C MET A 40 28.98 14.03 -12.88
N PRO A 41 29.91 14.97 -12.63
CA PRO A 41 29.57 16.36 -12.35
C PRO A 41 28.82 17.01 -13.52
N GLU A 42 29.17 16.66 -14.76
CA GLU A 42 28.52 17.21 -15.96
C GLU A 42 27.05 16.78 -16.06
N LEU A 43 26.78 15.48 -15.93
CA LEU A 43 25.43 14.93 -15.95
C LEU A 43 24.58 15.47 -14.79
N THR A 44 25.11 15.41 -13.57
CA THR A 44 24.36 15.81 -12.37
C THR A 44 24.12 17.32 -12.32
N ALA A 45 25.08 18.15 -12.75
CA ALA A 45 24.86 19.58 -12.88
C ALA A 45 23.74 19.91 -13.87
N ALA A 46 23.66 19.18 -14.98
CA ALA A 46 22.56 19.35 -15.94
C ALA A 46 21.21 18.98 -15.31
N LEU A 47 21.12 17.84 -14.62
CA LEU A 47 19.91 17.40 -13.92
C LEU A 47 19.44 18.45 -12.89
N THR A 48 20.35 18.89 -12.00
CA THR A 48 20.07 19.92 -10.99
C THR A 48 19.59 21.22 -11.63
N ARG A 49 20.27 21.72 -12.67
CA ARG A 49 19.90 22.98 -13.35
C ARG A 49 18.55 22.92 -14.06
N THR A 50 18.11 21.72 -14.43
CA THR A 50 16.80 21.49 -15.06
C THR A 50 15.70 21.15 -14.06
N GLY A 51 16.00 21.14 -12.75
CA GLY A 51 15.03 20.77 -11.71
C GLY A 51 14.63 19.29 -11.77
N ARG A 52 15.42 18.44 -12.42
CA ARG A 52 15.13 17.01 -12.51
C ARG A 52 15.64 16.31 -11.26
N GLU A 53 14.72 15.80 -10.45
CA GLU A 53 15.07 14.97 -9.30
C GLU A 53 15.76 13.67 -9.75
N PHE A 54 16.82 13.32 -9.03
CA PHE A 54 17.54 12.06 -9.22
C PHE A 54 18.11 11.57 -7.90
N SER A 55 18.33 10.26 -7.81
CA SER A 55 19.13 9.64 -6.76
C SER A 55 20.50 9.27 -7.32
N ILE A 56 21.51 9.24 -6.46
CA ILE A 56 22.85 8.79 -6.83
C ILE A 56 23.29 7.65 -5.90
N VAL A 57 23.85 6.60 -6.48
CA VAL A 57 24.55 5.55 -5.75
C VAL A 57 25.98 5.51 -6.27
N THR A 58 26.96 5.56 -5.37
CA THR A 58 28.37 5.36 -5.72
C THR A 58 28.83 4.02 -5.16
N SER A 59 29.28 3.12 -6.02
CA SER A 59 29.81 1.81 -5.62
C SER A 59 30.61 1.18 -6.74
N ARG A 60 31.39 0.14 -6.44
CA ARG A 60 31.90 -0.77 -7.47
C ARG A 60 30.75 -1.55 -8.10
N PHE A 61 31.00 -2.08 -9.30
CA PHE A 61 30.02 -2.90 -10.01
C PHE A 61 29.68 -4.21 -9.28
N ASP A 62 30.67 -4.79 -8.60
CA ASP A 62 30.61 -6.07 -7.87
C ASP A 62 30.41 -5.91 -6.36
N ASP A 63 30.25 -4.68 -5.86
CA ASP A 63 30.00 -4.41 -4.45
C ASP A 63 28.55 -4.77 -4.06
N SER A 64 28.39 -5.77 -3.19
CA SER A 64 27.08 -6.21 -2.70
C SER A 64 26.34 -5.10 -1.96
N HIS A 65 27.03 -4.29 -1.15
CA HIS A 65 26.40 -3.20 -0.42
C HIS A 65 25.91 -2.09 -1.36
N GLY A 66 26.70 -1.80 -2.41
CA GLY A 66 26.29 -0.93 -3.51
C GLY A 66 25.04 -1.42 -4.23
N ARG A 67 24.97 -2.72 -4.53
CA ARG A 67 23.80 -3.35 -5.15
C ARG A 67 22.56 -3.29 -4.25
N ASP A 68 22.71 -3.41 -2.94
CA ASP A 68 21.59 -3.27 -2.00
C ASP A 68 21.02 -1.83 -1.99
N LYS A 69 21.90 -0.82 -2.10
CA LYS A 69 21.48 0.58 -2.26
C LYS A 69 20.74 0.82 -3.57
N LEU A 70 21.24 0.26 -4.68
CA LEU A 70 20.55 0.32 -5.97
C LEU A 70 19.18 -0.35 -5.89
N ALA A 71 19.11 -1.56 -5.34
CA ALA A 71 17.86 -2.30 -5.18
C ALA A 71 16.83 -1.50 -4.36
N THR A 72 17.27 -0.83 -3.29
CA THR A 72 16.42 0.05 -2.49
C THR A 72 15.90 1.24 -3.30
N ALA A 73 16.76 1.92 -4.05
CA ALA A 73 16.34 3.05 -4.90
C ALA A 73 15.37 2.61 -6.01
N ILE A 74 15.60 1.44 -6.62
CA ILE A 74 14.73 0.85 -7.65
C ILE A 74 13.37 0.47 -7.06
N ARG A 75 13.34 -0.19 -5.89
CA ARG A 75 12.08 -0.52 -5.19
C ARG A 75 11.28 0.73 -4.86
N ALA A 76 11.92 1.77 -4.34
CA ALA A 76 11.26 3.05 -4.05
C ALA A 76 10.67 3.71 -5.32
N ALA A 77 11.39 3.65 -6.45
CA ALA A 77 10.90 4.13 -7.73
C ALA A 77 9.68 3.32 -8.22
N GLY A 78 9.69 2.00 -8.04
CA GLY A 78 8.57 1.10 -8.34
C GLY A 78 7.35 1.42 -7.49
N LEU A 79 7.53 1.58 -6.18
CA LEU A 79 6.47 1.97 -5.24
C LEU A 79 5.84 3.31 -5.62
N ARG A 80 6.65 4.31 -5.99
CA ARG A 80 6.12 5.61 -6.47
C ARG A 80 5.23 5.44 -7.70
N HIS A 81 5.62 4.58 -8.65
CA HIS A 81 4.78 4.29 -9.81
C HIS A 81 3.48 3.59 -9.40
N ARG A 82 3.59 2.56 -8.56
CA ARG A 82 2.48 1.78 -8.02
C ARG A 82 1.43 2.66 -7.33
N LEU A 83 1.86 3.58 -6.48
CA LEU A 83 0.96 4.51 -5.78
C LEU A 83 0.31 5.52 -6.73
N ARG A 84 1.03 6.00 -7.77
CA ARG A 84 0.46 6.93 -8.76
C ARG A 84 -0.66 6.32 -9.61
N THR A 85 -0.68 5.00 -9.76
CA THR A 85 -1.74 4.28 -10.47
C THR A 85 -2.76 3.67 -9.53
N ALA A 86 -2.54 3.71 -8.21
CA ALA A 86 -3.39 3.07 -7.23
C ALA A 86 -4.74 3.78 -7.06
N ARG A 87 -5.79 2.97 -6.88
CA ARG A 87 -7.16 3.39 -6.58
C ARG A 87 -7.54 2.91 -5.18
N VAL A 88 -7.86 3.85 -4.30
CA VAL A 88 -8.33 3.57 -2.94
C VAL A 88 -9.83 3.77 -2.91
N GLY A 89 -10.61 2.71 -2.69
CA GLY A 89 -12.05 2.87 -2.47
C GLY A 89 -12.34 3.49 -1.13
N LEU A 90 -13.20 4.50 -1.09
CA LEU A 90 -13.74 5.06 0.14
C LEU A 90 -15.27 4.97 0.11
N VAL A 91 -15.84 4.20 1.03
CA VAL A 91 -17.30 4.17 1.25
C VAL A 91 -17.66 5.09 2.42
N GLY A 92 -18.53 6.06 2.18
CA GLY A 92 -18.88 7.05 3.19
C GLY A 92 -17.79 8.12 3.34
N HIS A 93 -17.35 8.37 4.57
CA HIS A 93 -16.38 9.41 4.92
C HIS A 93 -15.49 8.95 6.08
N PRO A 94 -14.36 9.63 6.36
CA PRO A 94 -13.63 9.43 7.60
C PRO A 94 -14.54 9.61 8.83
N PHE A 95 -14.26 8.89 9.91
CA PHE A 95 -15.05 8.92 11.13
C PHE A 95 -15.21 10.35 11.69
N GLU A 96 -16.44 10.71 12.08
CA GLU A 96 -16.72 12.09 12.49
C GLU A 96 -15.97 12.48 13.77
N GLY A 97 -15.26 13.61 13.72
CA GLY A 97 -14.51 14.14 14.86
C GLY A 97 -13.08 13.61 14.99
N MET A 98 -12.69 12.60 14.20
CA MET A 98 -11.32 12.09 14.15
C MET A 98 -10.52 12.87 13.09
N THR A 99 -9.94 13.99 13.51
CA THR A 99 -9.27 14.94 12.59
C THR A 99 -8.01 14.37 11.93
N ASP A 100 -7.40 13.37 12.54
CA ASP A 100 -6.23 12.64 12.05
C ASP A 100 -6.55 11.76 10.84
N LEU A 101 -7.80 11.30 10.70
CA LEU A 101 -8.27 10.55 9.53
C LEU A 101 -8.62 11.47 8.34
N MET A 102 -8.71 12.79 8.58
CA MET A 102 -9.11 13.76 7.56
C MET A 102 -7.95 14.05 6.61
N PHE A 103 -8.23 14.15 5.32
CA PHE A 103 -7.21 14.35 4.29
C PHE A 103 -7.70 15.25 3.16
N ASP A 104 -6.75 15.92 2.50
CA ASP A 104 -7.00 16.63 1.25
C ASP A 104 -6.68 15.73 0.06
N GLN A 105 -7.69 15.40 -0.74
CA GLN A 105 -7.56 14.49 -1.88
C GLN A 105 -6.60 15.02 -2.96
N VAL A 106 -6.59 16.33 -3.19
CA VAL A 106 -5.72 16.94 -4.21
C VAL A 106 -4.25 16.83 -3.78
N SER A 107 -3.95 17.17 -2.53
CA SER A 107 -2.63 17.04 -1.91
C SER A 107 -2.19 15.58 -1.86
N MET A 108 -3.07 14.65 -1.50
CA MET A 108 -2.77 13.21 -1.50
C MET A 108 -2.42 12.70 -2.91
N ARG A 109 -3.21 13.09 -3.92
CA ARG A 109 -2.94 12.75 -5.33
C ARG A 109 -1.64 13.36 -5.83
N GLN A 110 -1.34 14.60 -5.45
CA GLN A 110 -0.15 15.32 -5.88
C GLN A 110 1.13 14.79 -5.21
N SER A 111 1.09 14.56 -3.90
CA SER A 111 2.27 14.28 -3.08
C SER A 111 2.56 12.79 -2.95
N ILE A 112 1.53 11.97 -2.76
CA ILE A 112 1.66 10.51 -2.54
C ILE A 112 1.36 9.75 -3.83
N GLY A 113 0.32 10.14 -4.56
CA GLY A 113 -0.01 9.58 -5.87
C GLY A 113 -1.37 8.91 -6.02
N PRO A 114 -1.97 8.21 -5.05
CA PRO A 114 -3.22 7.48 -5.32
C PRO A 114 -4.40 8.41 -5.55
N VAL A 115 -5.44 7.88 -6.19
CA VAL A 115 -6.77 8.50 -6.18
C VAL A 115 -7.59 7.84 -5.08
N VAL A 116 -8.27 8.65 -4.26
CA VAL A 116 -9.31 8.15 -3.37
C VAL A 116 -10.63 8.25 -4.11
N TRP A 117 -11.15 7.09 -4.50
CA TRP A 117 -12.33 6.94 -5.34
C TRP A 117 -13.56 6.73 -4.45
N PRO A 118 -14.59 7.59 -4.55
CA PRO A 118 -15.81 7.39 -3.79
C PRO A 118 -16.54 6.15 -4.29
N VAL A 119 -16.96 5.30 -3.36
CA VAL A 119 -17.80 4.13 -3.62
C VAL A 119 -19.10 4.32 -2.87
N GLU A 120 -20.21 4.38 -3.60
CA GLU A 120 -21.53 4.57 -3.00
C GLU A 120 -21.89 3.38 -2.10
N PRO A 121 -22.32 3.59 -0.84
CA PRO A 121 -22.74 2.51 0.06
C PRO A 121 -23.81 1.61 -0.56
N GLU A 122 -24.69 2.19 -1.38
CA GLU A 122 -25.73 1.49 -2.14
C GLU A 122 -25.14 0.42 -3.08
N THR A 123 -23.98 0.68 -3.68
CA THR A 123 -23.32 -0.28 -4.59
C THR A 123 -23.01 -1.58 -3.86
N ILE A 124 -22.51 -1.48 -2.62
CA ILE A 124 -22.24 -2.65 -1.78
C ILE A 124 -23.55 -3.29 -1.31
N ALA A 125 -24.56 -2.49 -0.93
CA ALA A 125 -25.83 -3.02 -0.44
C ALA A 125 -26.65 -3.76 -1.52
N VAL A 126 -26.58 -3.30 -2.78
CA VAL A 126 -27.13 -4.03 -3.94
C VAL A 126 -26.35 -5.32 -4.14
N ARG A 127 -25.01 -5.26 -4.22
CA ARG A 127 -24.19 -6.45 -4.39
C ARG A 127 -24.43 -7.48 -3.30
N PHE A 128 -24.60 -7.04 -2.05
CA PHE A 128 -24.94 -7.87 -0.90
C PHE A 128 -26.20 -8.72 -1.15
N GLY A 129 -27.24 -8.14 -1.74
CA GLY A 129 -28.47 -8.86 -2.09
C GLY A 129 -28.33 -9.83 -3.26
N GLU A 130 -27.31 -9.64 -4.11
CA GLU A 130 -27.03 -10.48 -5.27
C GLU A 130 -26.10 -11.67 -4.96
N ILE A 131 -25.38 -11.64 -3.82
CA ILE A 131 -24.54 -12.76 -3.40
C ILE A 131 -25.41 -14.02 -3.23
N SER A 132 -25.00 -15.12 -3.86
CA SER A 132 -25.76 -16.37 -3.78
C SER A 132 -25.66 -17.00 -2.38
N GLN A 133 -26.69 -17.75 -1.97
CA GLN A 133 -26.62 -18.49 -0.71
C GLN A 133 -25.48 -19.52 -0.72
N SER A 134 -25.22 -20.15 -1.87
CA SER A 134 -24.14 -21.12 -2.01
C SER A 134 -22.76 -20.53 -1.74
N ASP A 135 -22.48 -19.31 -2.19
CA ASP A 135 -21.18 -18.65 -1.94
C ASP A 135 -21.00 -18.36 -0.45
N VAL A 136 -22.09 -17.94 0.21
CA VAL A 136 -22.10 -17.68 1.65
C VAL A 136 -21.89 -18.96 2.44
N ASP A 137 -22.64 -20.03 2.13
CA ASP A 137 -22.53 -21.32 2.79
C ASP A 137 -21.11 -21.90 2.63
N GLN A 138 -20.52 -21.76 1.45
CA GLN A 138 -19.15 -22.19 1.17
C GLN A 138 -18.14 -21.44 2.05
N LEU A 139 -18.24 -20.11 2.14
CA LEU A 139 -17.34 -19.32 2.96
C LEU A 139 -17.56 -19.57 4.46
N VAL A 140 -18.81 -19.65 4.92
CA VAL A 140 -19.14 -20.03 6.32
C VAL A 140 -18.50 -21.38 6.67
N ALA A 141 -18.59 -22.38 5.79
CA ALA A 141 -18.00 -23.68 6.02
C ALA A 141 -16.46 -23.62 6.09
N SER A 142 -15.81 -22.86 5.21
CA SER A 142 -14.35 -22.71 5.25
C SER A 142 -13.87 -21.98 6.50
N GLU A 143 -14.58 -20.94 6.94
CA GLU A 143 -14.25 -20.21 8.15
C GLU A 143 -14.42 -21.09 9.40
N ARG A 144 -15.50 -21.88 9.49
CA ARG A 144 -15.70 -22.82 10.60
C ARG A 144 -14.68 -23.96 10.63
N ALA A 145 -14.08 -24.30 9.49
CA ALA A 145 -13.00 -25.28 9.43
C ALA A 145 -11.67 -24.70 9.93
N ARG A 146 -11.46 -23.39 9.82
CA ARG A 146 -10.22 -22.70 10.20
C ARG A 146 -10.25 -22.12 11.61
N TYR A 147 -11.42 -21.61 12.02
CA TYR A 147 -11.59 -20.83 13.24
C TYR A 147 -12.63 -21.43 14.17
N ARG A 148 -12.48 -21.14 15.47
CA ARG A 148 -13.55 -21.32 16.43
C ARG A 148 -14.53 -20.15 16.31
N VAL A 149 -15.66 -20.39 15.64
CA VAL A 149 -16.72 -19.40 15.47
C VAL A 149 -17.78 -19.55 16.55
N ASP A 150 -17.80 -18.63 17.51
CA ASP A 150 -18.78 -18.54 18.60
C ASP A 150 -19.65 -17.29 18.42
N MET A 151 -20.63 -17.39 17.51
CA MET A 151 -21.47 -16.27 17.08
C MET A 151 -22.83 -16.80 16.63
N ASP A 152 -23.86 -15.96 16.77
CA ASP A 152 -25.19 -16.22 16.19
C ASP A 152 -25.06 -16.56 14.69
N PRO A 153 -25.63 -17.68 14.21
CA PRO A 153 -25.47 -18.10 12.82
C PRO A 153 -25.97 -17.08 11.80
N ALA A 154 -27.08 -16.37 12.08
CA ALA A 154 -27.64 -15.39 11.15
C ALA A 154 -26.78 -14.12 11.08
N LEU A 155 -26.21 -13.69 12.23
CA LEU A 155 -25.26 -12.59 12.26
C LEU A 155 -23.95 -12.93 11.53
N PHE A 156 -23.46 -14.17 11.68
CA PHE A 156 -22.25 -14.61 10.99
C PHE A 156 -22.48 -14.69 9.48
N GLU A 157 -23.60 -15.26 9.04
CA GLU A 157 -23.99 -15.30 7.63
C GLU A 157 -24.01 -13.89 7.02
N ARG A 158 -24.63 -12.93 7.72
CA ARG A 158 -24.73 -11.53 7.30
C ARG A 158 -23.36 -10.87 7.18
N SER A 159 -22.45 -11.11 8.13
CA SER A 159 -21.07 -10.62 8.10
C SER A 159 -20.28 -11.20 6.92
N VAL A 160 -20.44 -12.50 6.67
CA VAL A 160 -19.84 -13.22 5.52
C VAL A 160 -20.35 -12.67 4.20
N ARG A 161 -21.66 -12.45 4.08
CA ARG A 161 -22.28 -11.89 2.88
C ARG A 161 -21.79 -10.47 2.59
N LEU A 162 -21.62 -9.63 3.62
CA LEU A 162 -21.02 -8.31 3.47
C LEU A 162 -19.56 -8.41 3.02
N ALA A 163 -18.77 -9.33 3.58
CA ALA A 163 -17.40 -9.55 3.16
C ALA A 163 -17.29 -9.95 1.68
N LEU A 164 -18.16 -10.83 1.20
CA LEU A 164 -18.22 -11.22 -0.22
C LEU A 164 -18.64 -10.07 -1.12
N ALA A 165 -19.59 -9.24 -0.68
CA ALA A 165 -20.03 -8.07 -1.44
C ALA A 165 -18.93 -7.01 -1.58
N LEU A 166 -18.21 -6.74 -0.48
CA LEU A 166 -17.05 -5.86 -0.46
C LEU A 166 -15.95 -6.37 -1.39
N GLU A 167 -15.62 -7.65 -1.31
CA GLU A 167 -14.62 -8.29 -2.16
C GLU A 167 -15.01 -8.20 -3.65
N ALA A 168 -16.27 -8.53 -3.98
CA ALA A 168 -16.77 -8.47 -5.36
C ALA A 168 -16.66 -7.06 -5.94
N VAL A 169 -17.16 -6.04 -5.21
CA VAL A 169 -17.10 -4.66 -5.70
C VAL A 169 -15.68 -4.13 -5.78
N ALA A 170 -14.82 -4.46 -4.81
CA ALA A 170 -13.42 -4.06 -4.86
C ALA A 170 -12.69 -4.62 -6.08
N ARG A 171 -12.95 -5.88 -6.44
CA ARG A 171 -12.40 -6.50 -7.65
C ARG A 171 -12.99 -5.90 -8.93
N GLU A 172 -14.31 -5.72 -8.99
CA GLU A 172 -15.01 -5.16 -10.14
C GLU A 172 -14.55 -3.73 -10.46
N GLN A 173 -14.34 -2.90 -9.44
CA GLN A 173 -13.86 -1.52 -9.58
C GLN A 173 -12.33 -1.39 -9.62
N GLN A 174 -11.61 -2.52 -9.60
CA GLN A 174 -10.15 -2.59 -9.63
C GLN A 174 -9.51 -1.72 -8.55
N LEU A 175 -9.98 -1.88 -7.31
CA LEU A 175 -9.47 -1.17 -6.15
C LEU A 175 -8.21 -1.86 -5.62
N ASP A 176 -7.20 -1.06 -5.33
CA ASP A 176 -5.92 -1.50 -4.79
C ASP A 176 -5.89 -1.45 -3.26
N ALA A 177 -6.69 -0.56 -2.71
CA ALA A 177 -6.93 -0.44 -1.28
C ALA A 177 -8.38 -0.04 -1.01
N PHE A 178 -8.83 -0.23 0.22
CA PHE A 178 -10.21 0.03 0.62
C PHE A 178 -10.27 0.68 2.01
N SER A 179 -11.26 1.53 2.20
CA SER A 179 -11.69 1.96 3.52
C SER A 179 -13.18 2.31 3.50
N ALA A 180 -13.84 2.18 4.65
CA ALA A 180 -15.24 2.51 4.80
C ALA A 180 -15.49 3.14 6.17
N PHE A 181 -16.42 4.10 6.22
CA PHE A 181 -17.03 4.50 7.46
C PHE A 181 -17.71 3.28 8.12
N ASP A 182 -17.33 2.92 9.34
CA ASP A 182 -17.71 1.63 9.92
C ASP A 182 -19.22 1.47 10.10
N GLN A 183 -19.94 2.56 10.36
CA GLN A 183 -21.38 2.52 10.61
C GLN A 183 -22.22 2.70 9.34
N VAL A 184 -21.59 2.79 8.16
CA VAL A 184 -22.26 3.19 6.92
C VAL A 184 -23.43 2.29 6.50
N TRP A 185 -23.42 1.02 6.90
CA TRP A 185 -24.48 0.05 6.61
C TRP A 185 -25.34 -0.33 7.80
N LEU A 186 -25.07 0.21 9.00
CA LEU A 186 -25.73 -0.22 10.22
C LEU A 186 -27.24 0.08 10.21
N THR A 187 -27.65 1.16 9.56
CA THR A 187 -29.05 1.57 9.42
C THR A 187 -29.74 1.01 8.17
N ASP A 188 -29.01 0.36 7.26
CA ASP A 188 -29.57 -0.29 6.08
C ASP A 188 -30.23 -1.62 6.49
N PRO A 189 -31.55 -1.80 6.33
CA PRO A 189 -32.22 -3.03 6.76
C PRO A 189 -31.79 -4.28 5.99
N ARG A 190 -31.20 -4.12 4.79
CA ARG A 190 -30.65 -5.22 3.99
C ARG A 190 -29.36 -5.74 4.61
N VAL A 191 -28.48 -4.82 5.02
CA VAL A 191 -27.13 -5.14 5.52
C VAL A 191 -27.12 -5.19 7.04
N GLY A 192 -27.27 -4.07 7.76
CA GLY A 192 -27.50 -4.03 9.20
C GLY A 192 -26.36 -4.56 10.08
N VAL A 193 -25.12 -4.51 9.58
CA VAL A 193 -23.89 -4.87 10.31
C VAL A 193 -22.74 -3.96 9.86
N ILE A 194 -21.74 -3.80 10.72
CA ILE A 194 -20.48 -3.10 10.40
C ILE A 194 -19.54 -4.02 9.57
N PRO A 195 -18.59 -3.47 8.80
CA PRO A 195 -17.80 -4.25 7.85
C PRO A 195 -16.55 -4.92 8.42
N SER A 196 -16.31 -4.94 9.73
CA SER A 196 -15.00 -5.32 10.32
C SER A 196 -14.47 -6.69 9.89
N TYR A 197 -15.33 -7.73 9.83
CA TYR A 197 -14.93 -9.03 9.27
C TYR A 197 -14.59 -8.93 7.77
N GLY A 198 -15.38 -8.16 7.02
CA GLY A 198 -15.17 -7.94 5.60
C GLY A 198 -13.88 -7.17 5.30
N THR A 199 -13.54 -6.15 6.09
CA THR A 199 -12.29 -5.41 5.93
C THR A 199 -11.07 -6.26 6.26
N GLY A 200 -11.15 -7.11 7.30
CA GLY A 200 -10.10 -8.10 7.58
C GLY A 200 -9.94 -9.13 6.46
N ARG A 201 -11.05 -9.62 5.89
CA ARG A 201 -11.03 -10.51 4.73
C ARG A 201 -10.41 -9.85 3.49
N LEU A 202 -10.70 -8.57 3.24
CA LEU A 202 -10.07 -7.85 2.12
C LEU A 202 -8.55 -7.88 2.25
N CYS A 203 -8.01 -7.65 3.45
CA CYS A 203 -6.58 -7.78 3.72
C CYS A 203 -6.06 -9.20 3.42
N GLU A 204 -6.80 -10.22 3.86
CA GLU A 204 -6.44 -11.63 3.64
C GLU A 204 -6.28 -11.96 2.15
N VAL A 205 -7.19 -11.43 1.31
CA VAL A 205 -7.16 -11.65 -0.14
C VAL A 205 -6.26 -10.67 -0.90
N GLY A 206 -5.44 -9.90 -0.18
CA GLY A 206 -4.39 -9.03 -0.70
C GLY A 206 -4.81 -7.59 -1.00
N ILE A 207 -6.02 -7.18 -0.64
CA ILE A 207 -6.51 -5.80 -0.81
C ILE A 207 -6.23 -5.03 0.48
N ALA A 208 -5.29 -4.08 0.42
CA ALA A 208 -4.92 -3.29 1.59
C ALA A 208 -6.14 -2.53 2.12
N THR A 209 -6.43 -2.66 3.41
CA THR A 209 -7.66 -2.10 3.97
C THR A 209 -7.40 -1.48 5.33
N ALA A 210 -8.00 -0.31 5.57
CA ALA A 210 -8.08 0.29 6.89
C ALA A 210 -9.56 0.60 7.22
N PRO A 211 -9.95 0.49 8.49
CA PRO A 211 -11.32 0.81 8.95
C PRO A 211 -11.57 2.32 9.00
N GLU A 212 -12.76 2.73 9.48
CA GLU A 212 -13.07 4.12 9.88
C GLU A 212 -13.00 5.21 8.78
N GLY A 213 -12.93 4.81 7.51
CA GLY A 213 -12.73 5.72 6.38
C GLY A 213 -11.30 6.27 6.30
N ASP A 214 -10.34 5.66 7.00
CA ASP A 214 -8.92 6.05 6.99
C ASP A 214 -8.21 5.65 5.68
N ALA A 215 -8.38 6.50 4.66
CA ALA A 215 -7.69 6.33 3.40
C ALA A 215 -6.16 6.43 3.52
N ALA A 216 -5.64 7.24 4.45
CA ALA A 216 -4.19 7.43 4.60
C ALA A 216 -3.52 6.15 5.11
N THR A 217 -4.11 5.51 6.11
CA THR A 217 -3.62 4.23 6.63
C THR A 217 -3.83 3.09 5.65
N ALA A 218 -4.92 3.07 4.87
CA ALA A 218 -5.08 2.09 3.79
C ALA A 218 -3.95 2.20 2.74
N ILE A 219 -3.52 3.43 2.40
CA ILE A 219 -2.38 3.67 1.50
C ILE A 219 -1.05 3.26 2.14
N ALA A 220 -0.89 3.50 3.44
CA ALA A 220 0.29 3.06 4.18
C ALA A 220 0.38 1.53 4.21
N GLN A 221 -0.74 0.85 4.46
CA GLN A 221 -0.80 -0.61 4.41
C GLN A 221 -0.49 -1.14 3.01
N LEU A 222 -1.03 -0.54 1.94
CA LEU A 222 -0.68 -0.88 0.56
C LEU A 222 0.83 -0.73 0.33
N THR A 223 1.41 0.37 0.79
CA THR A 223 2.85 0.63 0.70
C THR A 223 3.68 -0.44 1.40
N LEU A 224 3.29 -0.82 2.61
CA LEU A 224 3.99 -1.85 3.38
C LEU A 224 3.82 -3.24 2.75
N GLN A 225 2.65 -3.58 2.21
CA GLN A 225 2.42 -4.82 1.47
C GLN A 225 3.34 -4.92 0.24
N GLU A 226 3.54 -3.83 -0.51
CA GLU A 226 4.47 -3.82 -1.65
C GLU A 226 5.94 -4.00 -1.25
N LEU A 227 6.31 -3.59 -0.03
CA LEU A 227 7.68 -3.66 0.47
C LEU A 227 8.00 -4.95 1.24
N ALA A 228 7.02 -5.47 1.99
CA ALA A 228 7.20 -6.54 2.96
C ALA A 228 6.30 -7.77 2.69
N GLY A 229 5.42 -7.72 1.69
CA GLY A 229 4.48 -8.78 1.32
C GLY A 229 3.14 -8.67 2.04
N GLN A 230 3.16 -8.64 3.38
CA GLN A 230 1.95 -8.53 4.21
C GLN A 230 2.09 -7.40 5.22
N ALA A 231 0.98 -6.76 5.53
CA ALA A 231 0.88 -5.74 6.57
C ALA A 231 -0.54 -5.74 7.16
N THR A 232 -0.68 -5.23 8.38
CA THR A 232 -1.96 -5.03 9.05
C THR A 232 -2.00 -3.64 9.64
N THR A 233 -3.20 -3.05 9.66
CA THR A 233 -3.48 -1.82 10.39
C THR A 233 -3.64 -2.16 11.87
N LEU A 234 -3.11 -1.27 12.73
CA LEU A 234 -3.11 -1.40 14.19
C LEU A 234 -3.27 -0.03 14.83
N GLU A 235 -3.90 0.01 15.98
CA GLU A 235 -4.04 1.20 16.82
C GLU A 235 -3.51 0.93 18.24
N ASN A 236 -3.09 1.98 18.93
CA ASN A 236 -2.65 1.93 20.33
C ASN A 236 -3.86 1.73 21.26
N TYR A 237 -4.05 0.52 21.79
CA TYR A 237 -5.23 0.18 22.60
C TYR A 237 -4.97 0.30 24.11
N VAL A 238 -4.02 -0.47 24.64
CA VAL A 238 -3.82 -0.59 26.09
C VAL A 238 -2.34 -0.60 26.43
N ILE A 239 -1.97 0.10 27.51
CA ILE A 239 -0.64 0.04 28.11
C ILE A 239 -0.72 -0.88 29.33
N ASP A 240 0.17 -1.87 29.38
CA ASP A 240 0.37 -2.75 30.54
C ASP A 240 1.64 -2.31 31.28
N PHE A 241 1.45 -1.50 32.32
CA PHE A 241 2.55 -0.93 33.10
C PHE A 241 3.32 -1.98 33.92
N ASP A 242 2.63 -2.99 34.45
CA ASP A 242 3.25 -4.01 35.30
C ASP A 242 4.18 -4.92 34.49
N ASN A 243 3.83 -5.17 33.22
CA ASN A 243 4.64 -5.96 32.30
C ASN A 243 5.51 -5.14 31.35
N ASN A 244 5.50 -3.80 31.46
CA ASN A 244 6.21 -2.88 30.55
C ASN A 244 5.92 -3.18 29.06
N ALA A 245 4.63 -3.33 28.74
CA ALA A 245 4.16 -3.72 27.41
C ALA A 245 3.01 -2.82 26.91
N VAL A 246 2.74 -2.88 25.61
CA VAL A 246 1.61 -2.23 24.97
C VAL A 246 0.89 -3.24 24.08
N MET A 247 -0.45 -3.19 24.09
CA MET A 247 -1.29 -3.95 23.19
C MET A 247 -1.74 -3.05 22.05
N PHE A 248 -1.49 -3.52 20.83
CA PHE A 248 -2.05 -2.95 19.62
C PHE A 248 -3.23 -3.80 19.16
N SER A 249 -4.33 -3.16 18.77
CA SER A 249 -5.53 -3.84 18.30
C SER A 249 -6.33 -2.92 17.37
N HIS A 250 -7.48 -3.41 16.91
CA HIS A 250 -8.57 -2.61 16.39
C HIS A 250 -9.91 -3.18 16.89
N ASP A 251 -11.01 -2.49 16.61
CA ASP A 251 -12.39 -2.80 17.02
C ASP A 251 -13.00 -4.08 16.40
N GLY A 252 -12.22 -4.81 15.58
CA GLY A 252 -12.66 -5.99 14.84
C GLY A 252 -11.94 -6.18 13.50
N HIS A 253 -11.25 -5.14 13.01
CA HIS A 253 -10.37 -5.23 11.86
C HIS A 253 -9.04 -5.92 12.20
N GLY A 254 -8.50 -6.70 11.26
CA GLY A 254 -7.13 -7.23 11.31
C GLY A 254 -6.84 -8.09 10.10
N ASN A 255 -5.58 -8.14 9.67
CA ASN A 255 -5.15 -9.05 8.60
C ASN A 255 -4.87 -10.45 9.18
N PRO A 256 -5.64 -11.49 8.80
CA PRO A 256 -5.43 -12.84 9.31
C PRO A 256 -4.40 -13.68 8.50
N ALA A 257 -3.86 -13.14 7.41
CA ALA A 257 -2.94 -13.84 6.52
C ALA A 257 -1.48 -13.85 6.99
#